data_AF-A0A848IQK8-F1
#
_entry.id   AF-A0A848IQK8-F1
#
_cell.length_a   1.000
_cell.length_b   1.000
_cell.length_c   1.000
_cell.angle_alpha   90.00
_cell.angle_beta   90.00
_cell.angle_gamma   90.00
#
_symmetry.space_group_name_H-M   'P 1'
#
loop_
_entity.id
_entity.type
_entity.pdbx_description
1 polymer ?
#
loop_
_entity_poly.entity_id
_entity_poly.type
_entity_poly.pdbx_seq_one_letter_code
_entity_poly.pdbx_strand_id
1 'polypeptide(L)' 'MSKRKGLEGLFDGRHFDREIIVLCVRWYLRYKLSLRDLVEMMAERGLSLAHTTIMRWVKRFTPEFVKRWNRFAVPSGRSW' A
#
# COMPACT_ATOMS: atom_id res chain seq x y z
N MET A 1 17.06 17.45 -12.94
CA MET A 1 16.72 16.01 -13.10
C MET A 1 16.95 15.28 -11.77
N SER A 2 16.04 15.34 -10.79
CA SER A 2 16.17 14.59 -9.52
C SER A 2 14.87 14.56 -8.72
N LYS A 3 13.86 13.83 -9.21
CA LYS A 3 12.62 13.56 -8.43
C LYS A 3 12.16 12.10 -8.46
N ARG A 4 12.74 11.24 -9.31
CA ARG A 4 12.35 9.81 -9.40
C ARG A 4 13.04 8.92 -8.35
N LYS A 5 14.20 9.32 -7.84
CA LYS A 5 15.00 8.51 -6.88
C LYS A 5 14.29 8.22 -5.56
N GLY A 6 13.38 9.10 -5.12
CA GLY A 6 12.70 8.96 -3.81
C GLY A 6 11.60 7.90 -3.75
N LEU A 7 11.04 7.48 -4.90
CA LEU A 7 10.02 6.42 -4.94
C LEU A 7 10.64 5.04 -5.06
N GLU A 8 11.66 4.91 -5.91
CA GLU A 8 12.33 3.61 -6.12
C GLU A 8 13.04 3.16 -4.84
N GLY A 9 13.74 4.08 -4.16
CA GLY A 9 14.40 3.80 -2.89
C GLY A 9 13.47 3.33 -1.75
N LEU A 10 12.16 3.54 -1.86
CA LEU A 10 11.19 3.08 -0.85
C LEU A 10 11.00 1.56 -0.89
N PHE A 11 11.25 0.94 -2.05
CA PHE A 11 11.07 -0.49 -2.30
C PHE A 11 12.40 -1.25 -2.39
N ASP A 12 13.54 -0.58 -2.21
CA ASP A 12 14.86 -1.22 -2.22
C ASP A 12 14.94 -2.33 -1.17
N GLY A 13 15.55 -3.45 -1.56
CA GLY A 13 15.75 -4.63 -0.70
C GLY A 13 14.47 -5.39 -0.35
N ARG A 14 13.35 -5.16 -1.07
CA ARG A 14 12.12 -5.95 -0.89
C ARG A 14 12.14 -7.18 -1.80
N HIS A 15 11.68 -8.30 -1.26
CA HIS A 15 11.55 -9.57 -1.97
C HIS A 15 10.41 -9.58 -2.99
N PHE A 16 9.39 -8.74 -2.79
CA PHE A 16 8.21 -8.67 -3.65
C PHE A 16 8.24 -7.42 -4.51
N ASP A 17 7.72 -7.54 -5.73
CA ASP A 17 7.59 -6.42 -6.65
C ASP A 17 6.80 -5.27 -6.02
N ARG A 18 7.25 -4.05 -6.32
CA ARG A 18 6.63 -2.82 -5.82
C ARG A 18 5.13 -2.76 -6.12
N GLU A 19 4.71 -3.33 -7.25
CA GLU A 19 3.33 -3.32 -7.71
C GLU A 19 2.43 -4.19 -6.84
N ILE A 20 2.92 -5.36 -6.40
CA ILE A 20 2.21 -6.24 -5.47
C ILE A 20 2.06 -5.57 -4.11
N ILE A 21 3.14 -4.95 -3.62
CA ILE A 21 3.13 -4.22 -2.35
C ILE A 21 2.12 -3.07 -2.39
N VAL A 22 2.18 -2.25 -3.44
CA VAL A 22 1.26 -1.11 -3.65
C VAL A 22 -0.18 -1.59 -3.77
N LEU A 23 -0.43 -2.68 -4.51
CA LEU A 23 -1.76 -3.26 -4.68
C LEU A 23 -2.37 -3.66 -3.34
N CYS A 24 -1.64 -4.45 -2.54
CA CYS A 24 -2.11 -4.93 -1.24
C CYS A 24 -2.40 -3.78 -0.28
N VAL A 25 -1.47 -2.81 -0.17
CA VAL A 25 -1.64 -1.65 0.72
C VAL A 25 -2.81 -0.78 0.26
N ARG A 26 -2.94 -0.53 -1.05
CA ARG A 26 -4.06 0.23 -1.60
C ARG A 26 -5.40 -0.44 -1.31
N TRP A 27 -5.51 -1.75 -1.51
CA TRP A 27 -6.74 -2.48 -1.25
C TRP A 27 -7.10 -2.49 0.24
N TYR A 28 -6.12 -2.68 1.12
CA TYR A 28 -6.32 -2.58 2.56
C TYR A 28 -6.84 -1.20 2.99
N LEU A 29 -6.29 -0.12 2.42
CA LEU A 29 -6.69 1.25 2.76
C LEU A 29 -8.04 1.66 2.14
N ARG A 30 -8.40 1.10 0.99
CA ARG A 30 -9.59 1.52 0.21
C ARG A 30 -10.84 0.73 0.55
N TYR A 31 -10.71 -0.56 0.86
CA TYR A 31 -11.83 -1.49 1.02
C TYR A 31 -11.84 -2.07 2.43
N LYS A 32 -13.00 -2.56 2.88
CA LYS A 32 -13.15 -3.24 4.18
C LYS A 32 -12.67 -4.70 4.10
N LEU A 33 -11.44 -4.92 3.61
CA LEU A 33 -10.82 -6.24 3.50
C LEU A 33 -9.99 -6.54 4.74
N SER A 34 -10.09 -7.78 5.22
CA SER A 34 -9.19 -8.30 6.23
C SER A 34 -7.82 -8.63 5.63
N LEU A 35 -6.79 -8.76 6.48
CA LEU A 35 -5.48 -9.22 6.01
C LEU A 35 -5.51 -10.65 5.47
N ARG A 36 -6.48 -11.48 5.91
CA ARG A 36 -6.66 -12.85 5.41
C ARG A 36 -7.25 -12.84 4.01
N ASP A 37 -8.26 -12.00 3.78
CA ASP A 37 -8.89 -11.84 2.47
C ASP A 37 -7.83 -11.44 1.43
N LEU A 38 -6.93 -10.51 1.78
CA LEU A 38 -5.83 -10.11 0.89
C LEU A 38 -4.85 -11.25 0.62
N VAL A 39 -4.57 -12.12 1.59
CA VAL A 39 -3.73 -13.29 1.38
C VAL A 39 -4.40 -14.27 0.42
N GLU A 40 -5.70 -14.54 0.60
CA GLU A 40 -6.47 -15.44 -0.26
C GLU A 40 -6.53 -14.90 -1.70
N MET A 41 -6.82 -13.61 -1.87
CA MET A 41 -6.82 -12.95 -3.19
C MET A 41 -5.45 -12.97 -3.86
N MET A 42 -4.35 -12.94 -3.10
CA MET A 42 -3.00 -13.06 -3.65
C MET A 42 -2.66 -14.53 -3.99
N ALA A 43 -3.16 -15.49 -3.20
CA ALA A 43 -3.01 -16.90 -3.50
C ALA A 43 -3.73 -17.30 -4.80
N GLU A 44 -4.92 -16.77 -5.07
CA GLU A 44 -5.63 -16.91 -6.35
C GLU A 44 -4.82 -16.38 -7.55
N ARG A 45 -3.91 -15.44 -7.29
CA ARG A 45 -2.99 -14.87 -8.29
C ARG A 45 -1.63 -15.59 -8.33
N GLY A 46 -1.49 -16.72 -7.65
CA GLY A 46 -0.27 -17.51 -7.59
C GLY A 46 0.80 -16.99 -6.63
N LEU A 47 0.46 -16.06 -5.74
CA LEU A 47 1.40 -15.46 -4.77
C LEU A 47 1.15 -15.99 -3.36
N SER A 48 2.12 -16.71 -2.81
CA SER A 48 2.08 -17.16 -1.41
C SER A 48 2.59 -16.05 -0.48
N LEU A 49 1.69 -15.53 0.36
CA LEU A 49 1.97 -14.45 1.31
C LEU A 49 1.47 -14.81 2.70
N ALA A 50 2.21 -14.37 3.72
CA ALA A 50 1.70 -14.34 5.09
C ALA A 50 0.95 -13.03 5.36
N HIS A 51 -0.13 -13.09 6.15
CA HIS A 51 -0.87 -11.89 6.57
C HIS A 51 0.01 -10.86 7.30
N THR A 52 1.03 -11.32 8.03
CA THR A 52 2.02 -10.46 8.70
C THR A 52 2.93 -9.71 7.72
N THR A 53 3.18 -10.26 6.53
CA THR A 53 3.91 -9.58 5.46
C THR A 53 3.12 -8.36 4.99
N ILE A 54 1.82 -8.54 4.72
CA ILE A 54 0.91 -7.46 4.33
C ILE A 54 0.78 -6.43 5.47
N MET A 55 0.65 -6.89 6.72
CA MET A 55 0.61 -6.00 7.89
C MET A 55 1.84 -5.08 7.98
N ARG A 56 3.05 -5.64 7.76
CA ARG A 56 4.30 -4.86 7.76
C ARG A 56 4.33 -3.85 6.62
N TRP A 57 3.82 -4.21 5.44
CA TRP A 57 3.69 -3.27 4.33
C TRP A 57 2.71 -2.14 4.65
N VAL A 58 1.51 -2.46 5.12
CA VAL A 58 0.53 -1.45 5.53
C VAL A 58 1.17 -0.47 6.53
N LYS A 59 1.80 -0.98 7.59
CA LYS A 59 2.47 -0.14 8.58
C LYS A 59 3.56 0.76 7.98
N ARG A 60 4.36 0.24 7.05
CA ARG A 60 5.49 0.96 6.44
C ARG A 60 5.06 1.98 5.39
N PHE A 61 4.10 1.64 4.52
CA PHE A 61 3.79 2.41 3.31
C PHE A 61 2.60 3.36 3.49
N THR A 62 1.71 3.12 4.47
CA THR A 62 0.54 3.99 4.71
C THR A 62 0.90 5.47 4.86
N PRO A 63 1.94 5.88 5.63
CA PRO A 63 2.31 7.29 5.75
C PRO A 63 2.66 7.93 4.40
N GLU A 64 3.35 7.20 3.53
CA GLU A 64 3.73 7.68 2.20
C GLU A 64 2.54 7.77 1.23
N PHE A 65 1.55 6.89 1.38
CA PHE A 65 0.26 6.98 0.67
C PHE A 65 -0.52 8.21 1.14
N VAL A 66 -0.70 8.40 2.45
CA VAL A 66 -1.43 9.55 3.02
C VAL A 66 -0.75 10.86 2.61
N LYS A 67 0.57 10.95 2.72
CA LYS A 67 1.34 12.14 2.31
C LYS A 67 1.12 12.52 0.83
N ARG A 68 0.98 11.53 -0.05
CA ARG A 68 0.71 11.75 -1.47
C ARG A 68 -0.76 12.08 -1.72
N TRP A 69 -1.67 11.37 -1.06
CA TRP A 69 -3.10 11.60 -1.14
C TRP A 69 -3.49 13.01 -0.71
N ASN A 70 -2.90 13.51 0.38
CA ASN A 70 -3.18 14.83 0.93
C ASN A 70 -2.86 15.99 -0.04
N ARG A 71 -2.11 15.75 -1.12
CA ARG A 71 -1.89 16.74 -2.19
C ARG A 71 -3.13 16.94 -3.07
N PHE A 72 -4.00 15.93 -3.10
CA PHE A 72 -5.24 15.91 -3.87
C PHE A 72 -6.47 16.05 -2.98
N ALA A 73 -6.31 15.80 -1.67
CA ALA A 73 -7.39 15.97 -0.71
C ALA A 73 -7.77 17.45 -0.63
N VAL A 74 -9.01 17.76 -1.00
CA VAL A 74 -9.63 19.05 -0.70
C VAL A 74 -10.08 19.02 0.77
N PRO A 75 -9.85 20.08 1.55
CA PRO A 75 -10.47 20.19 2.86
C PRO A 75 -11.98 20.04 2.70
N SER A 76 -12.54 18.93 3.19
CA SER A 76 -13.99 18.86 3.37
C SER A 76 -14.35 19.94 4.39
N GLY A 77 -15.22 20.87 4.00
CA GLY A 77 -15.65 21.96 4.87
C GLY A 77 -16.19 21.46 6.22
N ARG A 78 -16.27 22.35 7.21
CA ARG A 78 -16.73 22.02 8.58
C ARG A 78 -18.26 21.85 8.68
N SER A 79 -18.91 21.30 7.67
CA SER A 79 -20.36 21.12 7.66
C SER A 79 -20.72 19.72 7.22
N TRP A 80 -21.56 19.08 8.04
CA TRP A 80 -22.39 17.96 7.63
C TRP A 80 -23.42 18.41 6.59
#